data_AF-A0A3E0VHU7-F1
#
_entry.id   AF-A0A3E0VHU7-F1
#
_cell.length_a   1.000
_cell.length_b   1.000
_cell.length_c   1.000
_cell.angle_alpha   90.00
_cell.angle_beta   90.00
_cell.angle_gamma   90.00
#
_symmetry.space_group_name_H-M   'P 1'
#
loop_
_entity.id
_entity.type
_entity.pdbx_description
1 polymer ?
#
loop_
_entity_poly.entity_id
_entity_poly.type
_entity_poly.pdbx_seq_one_letter_code
_entity_poly.pdbx_strand_id
1 'polypeptide(L)'
;MKRRKLPLWRWDPFLAALVLVLSLVAALFQRLDIPVVSPIALTVLLVAAVAAAVLLVLPVFVRSLRRDGEGSLALTDEVRLVPLPVTETFPVVDGQRHRASVEATLARTGEHITAVLVPGSTAWLGRDLRVAVDALAGGKLYRVGYLPKEIDQQTDAALHPLALRGVYRTVPLTVRSEKSAVTGKLRFVLEVRLGPTLGELPAEA
;
A
#
# COMPACT_ATOMS: atom_id res chain seq x y z
N MET A 1 -18.89 0.89 9.43
CA MET A 1 -18.39 1.89 8.46
C MET A 1 -17.80 1.18 7.24
N LYS A 2 -18.07 1.67 6.02
CA LYS A 2 -17.74 0.99 4.75
C LYS A 2 -16.31 1.38 4.32
N ARG A 3 -15.42 0.40 4.13
CA ARG A 3 -14.04 0.63 3.69
C ARG A 3 -13.99 1.33 2.34
N ARG A 4 -13.13 2.34 2.21
CA ARG A 4 -12.83 2.96 0.91
C ARG A 4 -12.07 1.94 0.06
N LYS A 5 -12.50 1.78 -1.18
CA LYS A 5 -11.92 0.80 -2.10
C LYS A 5 -11.18 1.49 -3.22
N LEU A 6 -10.09 0.88 -3.68
CA LEU A 6 -9.45 1.27 -4.93
C LEU A 6 -10.45 1.15 -6.09
N PRO A 7 -10.54 2.18 -6.95
CA PRO A 7 -11.29 2.08 -8.19
C PRO A 7 -10.64 1.04 -9.12
N LEU A 8 -11.45 0.36 -9.93
CA LEU A 8 -11.02 -0.80 -10.74
C LEU A 8 -9.85 -0.46 -11.68
N TRP A 9 -9.89 0.71 -12.31
CA TRP A 9 -8.83 1.18 -13.23
C TRP A 9 -7.50 1.53 -12.52
N ARG A 10 -7.47 1.58 -11.18
CA ARG A 10 -6.23 1.72 -10.39
C ARG A 10 -5.78 0.39 -9.77
N TRP A 11 -6.49 -0.71 -10.00
CA TRP A 11 -6.15 -2.01 -9.43
C TRP A 11 -5.27 -2.80 -10.40
N ASP A 12 -4.00 -3.01 -10.05
CA ASP A 12 -3.01 -3.65 -10.93
C ASP A 12 -3.44 -5.01 -11.50
N PRO A 13 -4.03 -5.93 -10.71
CA PRO A 13 -4.51 -7.21 -11.22
C PRO A 13 -5.61 -7.06 -12.27
N PHE A 14 -6.48 -6.05 -12.13
CA PHE A 14 -7.55 -5.80 -13.09
C PHE A 14 -7.00 -5.31 -14.42
N LEU A 15 -6.01 -4.41 -14.40
CA LEU A 15 -5.37 -3.95 -15.64
C LEU A 15 -4.59 -5.08 -16.32
N ALA A 16 -3.88 -5.91 -15.56
CA ALA A 16 -3.19 -7.09 -16.12
C ALA A 16 -4.17 -8.07 -16.77
N ALA A 17 -5.29 -8.36 -16.09
CA ALA A 17 -6.36 -9.20 -16.63
C ALA A 17 -6.99 -8.58 -17.88
N LEU A 18 -7.23 -7.27 -17.88
CA LEU A 18 -7.78 -6.54 -19.02
C LEU A 18 -6.86 -6.65 -20.25
N VAL A 19 -5.55 -6.45 -20.08
CA VAL A 19 -4.57 -6.60 -21.17
C VAL A 19 -4.57 -8.03 -21.71
N LEU A 20 -4.59 -9.05 -20.84
CA LEU A 20 -4.67 -10.45 -21.27
C LEU A 20 -5.95 -10.75 -22.06
N VAL A 21 -7.10 -10.30 -21.55
CA VAL A 21 -8.40 -10.50 -22.22
C VAL A 21 -8.42 -9.80 -23.57
N LEU A 22 -7.98 -8.53 -23.64
CA LEU A 22 -7.93 -7.79 -24.90
C LEU A 22 -6.98 -8.46 -25.92
N SER A 23 -5.84 -8.98 -25.45
CA SER A 23 -4.89 -9.71 -26.31
C SER A 23 -5.48 -11.01 -26.85
N LEU A 24 -6.19 -11.77 -26.01
CA LEU A 24 -6.87 -13.01 -26.39
C LEU A 24 -8.00 -12.75 -27.39
N VAL A 25 -8.80 -11.70 -27.15
CA VAL A 25 -9.88 -11.30 -28.05
C VAL A 25 -9.31 -10.84 -29.40
N ALA A 26 -8.25 -10.01 -29.40
CA ALA A 26 -7.60 -9.59 -30.64
C ALA A 26 -7.08 -10.79 -31.46
N ALA A 27 -6.45 -11.77 -30.80
CA ALA A 27 -5.98 -13.00 -31.45
C ALA A 27 -7.13 -13.85 -32.01
N LEU A 28 -8.29 -13.87 -31.33
CA LEU A 28 -9.47 -14.59 -31.80
C LEU A 28 -10.09 -13.91 -33.03
N PHE A 29 -10.20 -12.57 -33.03
CA PHE A 29 -10.72 -11.80 -34.17
C PHE A 29 -9.84 -11.93 -35.42
N GLN A 30 -8.52 -11.99 -35.27
CA GLN A 30 -7.60 -12.26 -36.38
C GLN A 30 -7.89 -13.60 -37.08
N ARG A 31 -8.46 -14.59 -36.37
CA ARG A 31 -8.80 -15.89 -36.96
C ARG A 31 -10.17 -15.93 -37.66
N LEU A 32 -11.08 -15.00 -37.36
CA LEU A 32 -12.46 -15.06 -37.87
C LEU A 32 -12.65 -14.49 -39.29
N ASP A 33 -11.67 -13.77 -39.84
CA ASP A 33 -11.59 -13.29 -41.24
C ASP A 33 -12.90 -12.66 -41.79
N ILE A 34 -13.60 -11.88 -40.97
CA ILE A 34 -14.82 -11.15 -41.37
C ILE A 34 -14.43 -9.76 -41.91
N PRO A 35 -14.62 -9.46 -43.21
CA PRO A 35 -13.91 -8.39 -43.91
C PRO A 35 -14.22 -6.95 -43.46
N VAL A 36 -15.37 -6.68 -42.84
CA VAL A 36 -15.80 -5.30 -42.50
C VAL A 36 -15.87 -5.05 -40.99
N VAL A 37 -16.26 -6.06 -40.20
CA VAL A 37 -16.35 -5.95 -38.74
C VAL A 37 -14.95 -6.05 -38.11
N SER A 38 -14.06 -6.84 -38.72
CA SER A 38 -12.69 -7.07 -38.25
C SER A 38 -11.86 -5.80 -38.03
N PRO A 39 -11.73 -4.85 -38.99
CA PRO A 39 -10.84 -3.70 -38.82
C PRO A 39 -11.32 -2.72 -37.73
N ILE A 40 -12.61 -2.41 -37.67
CA ILE A 40 -13.15 -1.47 -36.66
C ILE A 40 -13.04 -2.09 -35.26
N ALA A 41 -13.45 -3.36 -35.10
CA ALA A 41 -13.34 -4.07 -33.83
C ALA A 41 -11.89 -4.18 -33.36
N LEU A 42 -10.97 -4.55 -34.26
CA LEU A 42 -9.54 -4.62 -33.97
C LEU A 42 -8.98 -3.25 -33.56
N THR A 43 -9.40 -2.17 -34.22
CA THR A 43 -8.93 -0.81 -33.90
C THR A 43 -9.38 -0.40 -32.49
N VAL A 44 -10.65 -0.65 -32.12
CA VAL A 44 -11.17 -0.35 -30.78
C VAL A 44 -10.45 -1.20 -29.71
N LEU A 45 -10.26 -2.50 -29.98
CA LEU A 45 -9.52 -3.41 -29.10
C LEU A 45 -8.07 -2.96 -28.91
N LEU A 46 -7.40 -2.55 -29.99
CA LEU A 46 -6.03 -2.06 -29.94
C LEU A 46 -5.94 -0.77 -29.13
N VAL A 47 -6.83 0.20 -29.36
CA VAL A 47 -6.86 1.46 -28.59
C VAL A 47 -7.11 1.17 -27.10
N ALA A 48 -8.05 0.28 -26.77
CA ALA A 48 -8.30 -0.12 -25.39
C ALA A 48 -7.08 -0.81 -24.76
N ALA A 49 -6.38 -1.67 -25.50
CA ALA A 49 -5.19 -2.37 -25.02
C ALA A 49 -4.03 -1.41 -24.78
N VAL A 50 -3.80 -0.47 -25.71
CA VAL A 50 -2.79 0.58 -25.56
C VAL A 50 -3.13 1.47 -24.38
N ALA A 51 -4.38 1.90 -24.21
CA ALA A 51 -4.80 2.70 -23.06
C ALA A 51 -4.58 1.96 -21.73
N ALA A 52 -4.91 0.66 -21.66
CA ALA A 52 -4.68 -0.17 -20.49
C ALA A 52 -3.17 -0.34 -20.19
N ALA A 53 -2.35 -0.57 -21.22
CA ALA A 53 -0.91 -0.68 -21.10
C ALA A 53 -0.28 0.64 -20.61
N VAL A 54 -0.70 1.78 -21.17
CA VAL A 54 -0.28 3.11 -20.71
C VAL A 54 -0.67 3.31 -19.25
N LEU A 55 -1.91 2.97 -18.84
CA LEU A 55 -2.34 3.07 -17.44
C LEU A 55 -1.57 2.14 -16.50
N LEU A 56 -1.01 1.04 -16.99
CA LEU A 56 -0.19 0.12 -16.20
C LEU A 56 1.25 0.64 -16.05
N VAL A 57 1.78 1.25 -17.11
CA VAL A 57 3.18 1.67 -17.21
C VAL A 57 3.41 3.10 -16.69
N LEU A 58 2.44 4.01 -16.86
CA LEU A 58 2.54 5.41 -16.45
C LEU A 58 2.93 5.60 -14.97
N PRO A 59 2.41 4.82 -14.00
CA PRO A 59 2.84 4.88 -12.59
C PRO A 59 4.31 4.53 -12.34
N VAL A 60 4.98 3.83 -13.26
CA VAL A 60 6.41 3.50 -13.16
C VAL A 60 7.27 4.72 -13.49
N PHE A 61 6.83 5.53 -14.45
CA PHE A 61 7.54 6.72 -14.93
C PHE A 61 7.14 7.99 -14.17
N VAL A 62 5.87 8.10 -13.77
CA VAL A 62 5.33 9.27 -13.09
C VAL A 62 5.07 8.92 -11.63
N ARG A 63 6.00 9.33 -10.75
CA ARG A 63 5.96 9.01 -9.31
C ARG A 63 4.69 9.52 -8.61
N SER A 64 4.13 10.64 -9.05
CA SER A 64 2.85 11.17 -8.50
C SER A 64 1.63 10.29 -8.85
N LEU A 65 1.76 9.42 -9.84
CA LEU A 65 0.76 8.42 -10.24
C LEU A 65 1.09 7.02 -9.70
N ARG A 66 2.21 6.87 -8.97
CA ARG A 66 2.62 5.59 -8.38
C ARG A 66 1.48 5.09 -7.51
N ARG A 67 1.03 3.86 -7.76
CA ARG A 67 -0.05 3.26 -6.97
C ARG A 67 0.47 3.01 -5.57
N ASP A 68 -0.20 3.63 -4.60
CA ASP A 68 0.11 3.57 -3.16
C ASP A 68 0.09 2.14 -2.56
N GLY A 69 -0.26 1.15 -3.38
CA GLY A 69 -0.34 -0.26 -3.01
C GLY A 69 0.98 -0.91 -2.62
N GLU A 70 2.09 -0.60 -3.31
CA GLU A 70 3.34 -1.36 -3.15
C GLU A 70 4.61 -0.51 -3.12
N GLY A 71 4.49 0.78 -3.44
CA GLY A 71 5.59 1.71 -3.31
C GLY A 71 5.85 1.99 -1.83
N SER A 72 6.95 1.47 -1.29
CA SER A 72 7.51 2.03 -0.05
C SER A 72 7.58 3.54 -0.23
N LEU A 73 7.08 4.28 0.77
CA LEU A 73 7.23 5.72 0.81
C LEU A 73 8.73 6.01 0.65
N ALA A 74 9.09 6.74 -0.40
CA ALA A 74 10.45 7.21 -0.58
C ALA A 74 10.60 8.46 0.29
N LEU A 75 11.52 8.43 1.24
CA LEU A 75 11.88 9.61 2.00
C LEU A 75 12.63 10.56 1.07
N THR A 76 11.96 11.63 0.67
CA THR A 76 12.53 12.78 -0.06
C THR A 76 12.56 13.99 0.88
N ASP A 77 13.35 15.01 0.57
CA ASP A 77 13.48 16.22 1.39
C ASP A 77 12.15 16.98 1.59
N GLU A 78 11.17 16.72 0.74
CA GLU A 78 9.81 17.28 0.82
C GLU A 78 8.91 16.57 1.85
N VAL A 79 9.31 15.39 2.34
CA VAL A 79 8.51 14.57 3.26
C VAL A 79 8.77 15.03 4.69
N ARG A 80 7.73 15.50 5.37
CA ARG A 80 7.80 15.88 6.79
C ARG A 80 7.28 14.76 7.67
N LEU A 81 8.12 14.29 8.58
CA LEU A 81 7.76 13.27 9.58
C LEU A 81 7.45 13.96 10.91
N VAL A 82 6.21 13.83 11.39
CA VAL A 82 5.78 14.48 12.63
C VAL A 82 5.34 13.42 13.64
N PRO A 83 5.89 13.42 14.87
CA PRO A 83 5.50 12.45 15.89
C PRO A 83 4.03 12.61 16.26
N LEU A 84 3.39 11.48 16.56
CA LEU A 84 2.03 11.41 17.07
C LEU A 84 2.06 11.11 18.57
N PRO A 85 1.19 11.74 19.38
CA PRO A 85 1.07 11.38 20.79
C PRO A 85 0.67 9.92 20.93
N VAL A 86 1.22 9.26 21.95
CA VAL A 86 1.04 7.84 22.22
C VAL A 86 0.18 7.65 23.47
N THR A 87 -0.86 6.83 23.37
CA THR A 87 -1.77 6.59 24.49
C THR A 87 -2.18 5.14 24.56
N GLU A 88 -2.50 4.53 23.42
CA GLU A 88 -2.93 3.14 23.31
C GLU A 88 -1.95 2.32 22.48
N THR A 89 -1.96 1.01 22.66
CA THR A 89 -1.10 0.08 21.91
C THR A 89 -1.98 -0.82 21.06
N PHE A 90 -1.67 -0.88 19.76
CA PHE A 90 -2.41 -1.67 18.79
C PHE A 90 -1.50 -2.72 18.12
N PRO A 91 -1.98 -3.95 17.91
CA PRO A 91 -1.22 -4.96 17.20
C PRO A 91 -1.10 -4.59 15.72
N VAL A 92 0.06 -4.80 15.11
CA VAL A 92 0.22 -4.71 13.65
C VAL A 92 -0.18 -6.03 13.03
N VAL A 93 -1.15 -6.00 12.13
CA VAL A 93 -1.63 -7.18 11.40
C VAL A 93 -0.81 -7.42 10.14
N ASP A 94 -0.80 -8.68 9.69
CA ASP A 94 -0.06 -9.18 8.51
C ASP A 94 1.47 -9.09 8.60
N GLY A 95 2.06 -8.78 9.76
CA GLY A 95 3.52 -8.67 9.89
C GLY A 95 4.31 -9.94 9.59
N GLN A 96 3.66 -11.11 9.67
CA GLN A 96 4.27 -12.38 9.24
C GLN A 96 4.56 -12.44 7.73
N ARG A 97 3.74 -11.78 6.90
CA ARG A 97 3.99 -11.70 5.45
C ARG A 97 5.18 -10.80 5.11
N HIS A 98 5.58 -9.95 6.06
CA HIS A 98 6.67 -8.98 5.92
C HIS A 98 7.88 -9.34 6.79
N ARG A 99 8.08 -10.63 7.11
CA ARG A 99 9.15 -11.11 7.99
C ARG A 99 10.55 -10.59 7.62
N ALA A 100 10.91 -10.63 6.33
CA ALA A 100 12.21 -10.14 5.86
C ALA A 100 12.40 -8.64 6.13
N SER A 101 11.34 -7.84 5.98
CA SER A 101 11.36 -6.41 6.29
C SER A 101 11.53 -6.16 7.80
N VAL A 102 10.84 -6.95 8.63
CA VAL A 102 10.92 -6.86 10.10
C VAL A 102 12.33 -7.21 10.59
N GLU A 103 12.90 -8.32 10.10
CA GLU A 103 14.26 -8.74 10.42
C GLU A 103 15.30 -7.70 9.96
N ALA A 104 15.15 -7.14 8.75
CA ALA A 104 16.03 -6.09 8.24
C ALA A 104 15.95 -4.80 9.07
N THR A 105 14.76 -4.44 9.56
CA THR A 105 14.54 -3.29 10.43
C THR A 105 15.22 -3.51 11.78
N LEU A 106 14.99 -4.65 12.42
CA LEU A 106 15.60 -5.02 13.70
C LEU A 106 17.13 -4.99 13.62
N ALA A 107 17.70 -5.53 12.55
CA ALA A 107 19.15 -5.55 12.33
C ALA A 107 19.78 -4.14 12.21
N ARG A 108 18.98 -3.12 11.84
CA ARG A 108 19.46 -1.77 11.55
C ARG A 108 19.17 -0.75 12.65
N THR A 109 18.06 -0.91 13.36
CA THR A 109 17.56 0.09 14.33
C THR A 109 17.63 -0.40 15.78
N GLY A 110 17.79 -1.71 16.02
CA GLY A 110 17.80 -2.29 17.36
C GLY A 110 16.41 -2.30 18.00
N GLU A 111 16.33 -2.02 19.30
CA GLU A 111 15.09 -2.14 20.09
C GLU A 111 14.12 -0.96 19.95
N HIS A 112 14.62 0.24 19.61
CA HIS A 112 13.81 1.46 19.51
C HIS A 112 13.48 1.76 18.05
N ILE A 113 12.40 1.18 17.54
CA ILE A 113 11.99 1.35 16.15
C ILE A 113 10.93 2.44 16.05
N THR A 114 11.13 3.37 15.12
CA THR A 114 10.11 4.34 14.72
C THR A 114 9.39 3.81 13.49
N ALA A 115 8.07 3.82 13.49
CA ALA A 115 7.25 3.52 12.32
C ALA A 115 6.58 4.79 11.79
N VAL A 116 6.38 4.84 10.48
CA VAL A 116 5.62 5.84 9.75
C VAL A 116 4.28 5.23 9.37
N LEU A 117 3.20 5.97 9.61
CA LEU A 117 1.86 5.59 9.20
C LEU A 117 1.58 6.13 7.81
N VAL A 118 1.34 5.22 6.86
CA VAL A 118 1.13 5.57 5.44
C VAL A 118 -0.32 5.23 5.06
N PRO A 119 -1.21 6.23 4.92
CA PRO A 119 -2.60 6.01 4.52
C PRO A 119 -2.72 5.64 3.04
N GLY A 120 -3.87 5.08 2.64
CA GLY A 120 -4.16 4.74 1.25
C GLY A 120 -3.38 3.56 0.69
N SER A 121 -2.70 2.78 1.54
CA SER A 121 -1.98 1.59 1.12
C SER A 121 -2.93 0.42 0.88
N THR A 122 -2.59 -0.48 -0.02
CA THR A 122 -3.35 -1.72 -0.24
C THR A 122 -2.46 -2.95 -0.19
N ALA A 123 -3.01 -4.09 0.21
CA ALA A 123 -2.35 -5.36 -0.06
C ALA A 123 -2.41 -5.64 -1.57
N TRP A 124 -1.39 -6.31 -2.13
CA TRP A 124 -1.27 -6.57 -3.58
C TRP A 124 -2.56 -7.05 -4.27
N LEU A 125 -3.22 -8.05 -3.67
CA LEU A 125 -4.49 -8.62 -4.16
C LEU A 125 -5.74 -7.95 -3.57
N GLY A 126 -5.56 -7.05 -2.61
CA GLY A 126 -6.63 -6.35 -1.93
C GLY A 126 -7.07 -5.10 -2.68
N ARG A 127 -8.36 -4.78 -2.57
CA ARG A 127 -8.89 -3.48 -3.02
C ARG A 127 -9.19 -2.53 -1.86
N ASP A 128 -9.15 -3.03 -0.63
CA ASP A 128 -9.42 -2.23 0.54
C ASP A 128 -8.21 -1.33 0.83
N LEU A 129 -8.45 -0.02 0.89
CA LEU A 129 -7.48 0.96 1.36
C LEU A 129 -7.29 0.80 2.87
N ARG A 130 -6.04 0.78 3.28
CA ARG A 130 -5.57 0.54 4.65
C ARG A 130 -4.42 1.47 4.96
N VAL A 131 -4.17 1.66 6.24
CA VAL A 131 -2.98 2.33 6.76
C VAL A 131 -1.87 1.30 6.91
N ALA A 132 -0.82 1.46 6.12
CA ALA A 132 0.41 0.69 6.27
C ALA A 132 1.24 1.24 7.43
N VAL A 133 1.93 0.31 8.10
CA VAL A 133 2.93 0.60 9.12
C VAL A 133 4.29 0.29 8.48
N ASP A 134 5.05 1.35 8.21
CA ASP A 134 6.36 1.25 7.58
C ASP A 134 7.45 1.64 8.59
N ALA A 135 8.34 0.72 8.94
CA ALA A 135 9.41 0.99 9.88
C ALA A 135 10.56 1.79 9.25
N LEU A 136 11.05 2.79 9.97
CA LEU A 136 12.18 3.61 9.58
C LEU A 136 13.49 2.97 10.03
N ALA A 137 14.34 2.60 9.08
CA ALA A 137 15.63 1.98 9.34
C ALA A 137 16.68 2.43 8.33
N GLY A 138 17.75 3.08 8.80
CA GLY A 138 18.87 3.52 7.96
C GLY A 138 18.44 4.42 6.78
N GLY A 139 17.53 5.38 7.04
CA GLY A 139 17.01 6.30 6.04
C GLY A 139 16.06 5.68 4.99
N LYS A 140 15.62 4.44 5.21
CA LYS A 140 14.66 3.74 4.34
C LYS A 140 13.44 3.28 5.13
N LEU A 141 12.32 3.18 4.43
CA LEU A 141 11.07 2.68 4.97
C LEU A 141 10.83 1.24 4.53
N TYR A 142 10.57 0.40 5.52
CA TYR A 142 10.32 -1.02 5.36
C TYR A 142 8.91 -1.34 5.84
N ARG A 143 8.04 -1.75 4.92
CA ARG A 143 6.69 -2.15 5.32
C ARG A 143 6.75 -3.36 6.25
N VAL A 144 6.20 -3.19 7.45
CA VAL A 144 6.12 -4.23 8.49
C VAL A 144 4.70 -4.75 8.70
N GLY A 145 3.69 -4.09 8.15
CA GLY A 145 2.31 -4.59 8.16
C GLY A 145 1.28 -3.48 8.02
N TYR A 146 0.11 -3.69 8.60
CA TYR A 146 -1.03 -2.77 8.54
C TYR A 146 -1.68 -2.58 9.91
N LEU A 147 -2.43 -1.49 10.07
CA LEU A 147 -3.27 -1.29 11.25
C LEU A 147 -4.45 -2.29 11.31
N PRO A 148 -4.92 -2.62 12.54
CA PRO A 148 -6.13 -3.40 12.77
C PRO A 148 -7.37 -2.76 12.15
N LYS A 149 -8.33 -3.59 11.74
CA LYS A 149 -9.48 -3.12 10.95
C LYS A 149 -10.36 -2.13 11.69
N GLU A 150 -10.32 -2.18 13.01
CA GLU A 150 -11.11 -1.41 13.97
C GLU A 150 -10.73 0.06 13.92
N ILE A 151 -9.43 0.37 13.81
CA ILE A 151 -8.89 1.74 13.82
C ILE A 151 -8.45 2.24 12.45
N ASP A 152 -8.22 1.33 11.50
CA ASP A 152 -7.70 1.57 10.16
C ASP A 152 -8.49 2.64 9.40
N GLN A 153 -9.83 2.58 9.38
CA GLN A 153 -10.65 3.52 8.60
C GLN A 153 -10.62 4.95 9.15
N GLN A 154 -10.75 5.10 10.46
CA GLN A 154 -10.71 6.42 11.11
C GLN A 154 -9.31 7.02 10.96
N THR A 155 -8.28 6.18 11.06
CA THR A 155 -6.89 6.60 10.92
C THR A 155 -6.56 7.01 9.50
N ASP A 156 -7.00 6.24 8.50
CA ASP A 156 -6.86 6.58 7.09
C ASP A 156 -7.51 7.93 6.78
N ALA A 157 -8.74 8.14 7.24
CA ALA A 157 -9.47 9.39 7.01
C ALA A 157 -8.75 10.63 7.59
N ALA A 158 -8.15 10.49 8.78
CA ALA A 158 -7.42 11.59 9.43
C ALA A 158 -6.05 11.85 8.79
N LEU A 159 -5.34 10.80 8.36
CA LEU A 159 -3.99 10.91 7.80
C LEU A 159 -3.98 11.26 6.31
N HIS A 160 -5.01 10.89 5.55
CA HIS A 160 -5.04 11.09 4.10
C HIS A 160 -4.85 12.56 3.68
N PRO A 161 -5.50 13.56 4.30
CA PRO A 161 -5.26 14.98 3.98
C PRO A 161 -3.85 15.48 4.34
N LEU A 162 -3.18 14.85 5.31
CA LEU A 162 -1.80 15.16 5.68
C LEU A 162 -0.82 14.56 4.66
N ALA A 163 -1.06 13.32 4.25
CA ALA A 163 -0.26 12.64 3.23
C ALA A 163 -0.29 13.38 1.88
N LEU A 164 -1.44 13.96 1.49
CA LEU A 164 -1.55 14.80 0.29
C LEU A 164 -0.65 16.05 0.33
N ARG A 165 -0.26 16.49 1.52
CA ARG A 165 0.66 17.62 1.76
C ARG A 165 2.10 17.17 2.02
N GLY A 166 2.41 15.87 1.85
CA GLY A 166 3.73 15.31 2.16
C GLY A 166 4.02 15.17 3.66
N VAL A 167 3.01 15.30 4.52
CA VAL A 167 3.16 15.20 5.97
C VAL A 167 2.71 13.82 6.44
N TYR A 168 3.63 13.06 7.03
CA TYR A 168 3.37 11.73 7.54
C TYR A 168 3.63 11.67 9.04
N ARG A 169 2.92 10.77 9.72
CA ARG A 169 2.98 10.67 11.17
C ARG A 169 3.85 9.51 11.63
N THR A 170 4.69 9.76 12.62
CA THR A 170 5.56 8.74 13.22
C THR A 170 5.04 8.27 14.56
N VAL A 171 5.20 6.98 14.81
CA VAL A 171 4.80 6.31 16.05
C VAL A 171 5.87 5.32 16.49
N PRO A 172 6.05 5.08 17.81
CA PRO A 172 6.90 4.02 18.30
C PRO A 172 6.36 2.64 17.88
N LEU A 173 7.26 1.80 17.36
CA LEU A 173 7.00 0.41 17.02
C LEU A 173 7.80 -0.49 17.96
N THR A 174 7.10 -1.39 18.64
CA THR A 174 7.71 -2.45 19.44
C THR A 174 7.63 -3.75 18.66
N VAL A 175 8.76 -4.45 18.54
CA VAL A 175 8.83 -5.77 17.92
C VAL A 175 9.21 -6.78 18.98
N ARG A 176 8.39 -7.80 19.17
CA ARG A 176 8.65 -8.92 20.07
C ARG A 176 8.76 -10.20 19.26
N SER A 177 9.76 -11.01 19.56
CA SER A 177 9.87 -12.35 19.02
C SER A 177 9.30 -13.35 20.02
N GLU A 178 8.23 -14.04 19.65
CA GLU A 178 7.62 -15.08 20.47
C GLU A 178 7.73 -16.43 19.76
N LYS A 179 7.95 -17.51 20.52
CA LYS A 179 7.96 -18.86 19.95
C LYS A 179 6.53 -19.37 19.91
N SER A 180 6.04 -19.71 18.72
CA SER A 180 4.69 -20.29 18.58
C SER A 180 4.62 -21.61 19.33
N ALA A 181 3.71 -21.71 20.31
CA ALA A 181 3.45 -22.95 21.03
C ALA A 181 2.91 -24.07 20.12
N VAL A 182 2.25 -23.71 19.01
CA VAL A 182 1.61 -24.65 18.08
C VAL A 182 2.60 -25.19 17.06
N THR A 183 3.49 -24.35 16.53
CA THR A 183 4.38 -24.72 15.40
C THR A 183 5.86 -24.80 15.79
N GLY A 184 6.24 -24.38 17.00
CA GLY A 184 7.63 -24.28 17.46
C GLY A 184 8.47 -23.21 16.77
N LYS A 185 7.93 -22.53 15.74
CA LYS A 185 8.61 -21.49 14.95
C LYS A 185 8.55 -20.13 15.65
N LEU A 186 9.60 -19.33 15.46
CA LEU A 186 9.64 -17.92 15.87
C LEU A 186 8.61 -17.11 15.07
N ARG A 187 7.80 -16.34 15.79
CA ARG A 187 6.77 -15.44 15.29
C ARG A 187 7.04 -14.03 15.82
N PHE A 188 7.13 -13.07 14.93
CA PHE A 188 7.15 -11.65 15.32
C PHE A 188 5.74 -11.14 15.67
N VAL A 189 5.61 -10.62 16.88
CA VAL A 189 4.47 -9.82 17.33
C VAL A 189 4.89 -8.37 17.28
N LEU A 190 4.13 -7.57 16.55
CA LEU A 190 4.43 -6.17 16.28
C LEU A 190 3.33 -5.33 16.93
N GLU A 191 3.72 -4.28 17.64
CA GLU A 191 2.81 -3.38 18.34
C GLU A 191 3.18 -1.93 18.03
N VAL A 192 2.21 -1.14 17.59
CA VAL A 192 2.36 0.30 17.42
C VAL A 192 1.63 1.03 18.53
N ARG A 193 2.22 2.12 19.02
CA ARG A 193 1.55 2.99 19.99
C ARG A 193 0.90 4.15 19.27
N LEU A 194 -0.39 4.40 19.50
CA LEU A 194 -1.18 5.43 18.84
C LEU A 194 -2.07 6.14 19.87
N GLY A 195 -2.26 7.44 19.74
CA GLY A 195 -3.20 8.20 20.56
C GLY A 195 -4.66 8.09 20.07
N PRO A 196 -5.67 8.24 20.96
CA PRO A 196 -7.08 8.04 20.63
C PRO A 196 -7.67 9.15 19.75
N THR A 197 -7.09 10.35 19.73
CA THR A 197 -7.65 11.51 19.01
C THR A 197 -6.81 11.91 17.80
N LEU A 198 -6.91 11.10 16.74
CA LEU A 198 -6.47 11.55 15.40
C LEU A 198 -7.32 12.72 14.86
N GLY A 199 -8.49 12.98 15.48
CA GLY A 199 -9.38 14.10 15.16
C GLY A 199 -8.95 15.46 15.74
N GLU A 200 -7.98 15.49 16.65
CA GLU A 200 -7.46 16.73 17.28
C GLU A 200 -6.01 17.00 16.88
N LEU A 201 -5.55 16.43 15.76
CA LEU A 201 -4.19 16.66 15.29
C LEU A 201 -4.06 18.12 14.82
N PRO A 202 -3.16 18.93 15.43
CA PRO A 202 -2.89 20.25 14.90
C PRO A 202 -2.40 20.13 13.45
N ALA A 203 -3.00 20.94 12.59
CA ALA A 203 -2.67 21.02 11.17
C ALA A 203 -1.24 21.53 10.92
N GLU A 204 -0.61 22.08 11.96
CA GLU A 204 0.68 22.74 11.93
C GLU A 204 1.57 22.20 13.05
N ALA A 205 2.57 21.40 12.67
CA ALA A 205 3.83 21.23 13.38
C ALA A 205 4.90 20.89 12.34
#